data_AF-A0A7U4M1A9-F1
#
_entry.id   AF-A0A7U4M1A9-F1
#
_cell.length_a   1.000
_cell.length_b   1.000
_cell.length_c   1.000
_cell.angle_alpha   90.00
_cell.angle_beta   90.00
_cell.angle_gamma   90.00
#
_symmetry.space_group_name_H-M   'P 1'
#
loop_
_entity.id
_entity.type
_entity.pdbx_description
1 polymer ?
#
loop_
_entity_poly.entity_id
_entity_poly.type
_entity_poly.pdbx_seq_one_letter_code
_entity_poly.pdbx_strand_id
1 'polypeptide(L)'
;MELYEITKIILGLLPIIFIFIVFIVVKNFIWSYRYPIVMISGWIVIFFSALAMQEYSIYYAPTEKIAEEVANSDGAAVAFSYLFGWVYALVLMFIMDVSHKAYLYFLRKVFSSKKSYNQ
;
A
#
# COMPACT_ATOMS: atom_id res chain seq x y z
N MET A 1 -3.99 -23.09 -17.04
CA MET A 1 -4.34 -22.95 -15.61
C MET A 1 -3.13 -22.50 -14.80
N GLU A 2 -2.03 -23.27 -14.71
CA GLU A 2 -0.82 -22.88 -13.94
C GLU A 2 -0.26 -21.50 -14.31
N LEU A 3 -0.08 -21.21 -15.61
CA LEU A 3 0.48 -19.91 -16.02
C LEU A 3 -0.39 -18.72 -15.59
N TYR A 4 -1.72 -18.89 -15.64
CA TYR A 4 -2.68 -17.85 -15.26
C TYR A 4 -2.64 -17.57 -13.75
N GLU A 5 -2.55 -18.61 -12.92
CA GLU A 5 -2.39 -18.44 -11.47
C GLU A 5 -1.07 -17.77 -11.10
N ILE A 6 0.04 -18.15 -11.77
CA ILE A 6 1.34 -17.52 -11.57
C ILE A 6 1.27 -16.03 -11.95
N THR A 7 0.68 -15.69 -13.09
CA THR A 7 0.52 -14.30 -13.52
C THR A 7 -0.36 -13.51 -12.55
N LYS A 8 -1.43 -14.11 -12.04
CA LYS A 8 -2.30 -13.49 -11.04
C LYS A 8 -1.56 -13.18 -9.73
N ILE A 9 -0.72 -14.10 -9.25
CA ILE A 9 0.13 -13.89 -8.07
C ILE A 9 1.15 -12.77 -8.33
N ILE A 10 1.82 -12.76 -9.48
CA ILE A 10 2.79 -11.71 -9.84
C ILE A 10 2.11 -10.34 -9.89
N LEU A 11 0.96 -10.25 -10.55
CA LEU A 11 0.17 -9.01 -10.63
C LEU A 11 -0.32 -8.55 -9.25
N GLY A 12 -0.58 -9.49 -8.33
CA GLY A 12 -0.96 -9.17 -6.97
C GLY A 12 0.18 -8.76 -6.03
N LEU A 13 1.41 -9.18 -6.32
CA LEU A 13 2.60 -8.75 -5.58
C LEU A 13 3.07 -7.36 -6.01
N LEU A 14 2.76 -6.94 -7.24
CA LEU A 14 3.15 -5.64 -7.80
C LEU A 14 2.74 -4.45 -6.92
N PRO A 15 1.47 -4.32 -6.48
CA PRO A 15 1.06 -3.27 -5.55
C PRO A 15 1.86 -3.26 -4.24
N ILE A 16 2.16 -4.45 -3.69
CA ILE A 16 2.87 -4.59 -2.42
C ILE A 16 4.33 -4.11 -2.56
N ILE A 17 5.02 -4.59 -3.59
CA ILE A 17 6.40 -4.20 -3.90
C ILE A 17 6.46 -2.70 -4.15
N PHE A 18 5.50 -2.16 -4.91
CA PHE A 18 5.43 -0.74 -5.20
C PHE A 18 5.22 0.10 -3.94
N ILE A 19 4.27 -0.28 -3.06
CA ILE A 19 4.05 0.41 -1.78
C ILE A 19 5.33 0.43 -0.95
N PHE A 20 6.07 -0.68 -0.91
CA PHE A 20 7.34 -0.75 -0.18
C PHE A 20 8.39 0.21 -0.76
N ILE A 21 8.51 0.28 -2.08
CA ILE A 21 9.41 1.24 -2.76
C ILE A 21 9.00 2.68 -2.45
N VAL A 22 7.71 3.01 -2.58
CA VAL A 22 7.20 4.34 -2.26
C VAL A 22 7.51 4.70 -0.81
N PHE A 23 7.28 3.79 0.13
CA PHE A 23 7.57 4.00 1.55
C PHE A 23 9.04 4.36 1.80
N ILE A 24 9.97 3.65 1.14
CA ILE A 24 11.42 3.94 1.22
C ILE A 24 11.74 5.31 0.63
N VAL A 25 11.11 5.70 -0.48
CA VAL A 25 11.37 6.99 -1.14
C VAL A 25 10.82 8.15 -0.32
N VAL A 26 9.59 8.05 0.18
CA VAL A 26 8.92 9.15 0.91
C VAL A 26 9.47 9.36 2.33
N LYS A 27 10.25 8.41 2.88
CA LYS A 27 10.83 8.53 4.23
C LYS A 27 11.70 9.78 4.41
N ASN A 28 12.25 10.32 3.32
CA ASN A 28 13.11 11.51 3.32
C ASN A 28 12.34 12.81 3.07
N PHE A 29 11.05 12.74 2.73
CA PHE A 29 10.22 13.90 2.40
C PHE A 29 9.70 14.59 3.66
N ILE A 30 9.24 15.83 3.52
CA ILE A 30 8.55 16.55 4.59
C ILE A 30 7.23 15.82 4.91
N TRP A 31 6.91 15.70 6.21
CA TRP A 31 5.76 14.96 6.73
C TRP A 31 4.43 15.25 5.99
N SER A 32 4.18 16.53 5.68
CA SER A 32 2.98 16.98 4.98
C SER A 32 2.82 16.40 3.58
N TYR A 33 3.92 16.06 2.90
CA TYR A 33 3.89 15.53 1.53
C TYR A 33 3.88 13.99 1.47
N ARG A 34 4.25 13.30 2.55
CA ARG A 34 4.32 11.83 2.56
C ARG A 34 2.97 11.19 2.31
N TYR A 35 1.94 11.63 3.03
CA TYR A 35 0.59 11.05 2.94
C TYR A 35 -0.05 11.28 1.57
N PRO A 36 -0.07 12.52 1.01
CA PRO A 36 -0.58 12.73 -0.34
C PRO A 36 0.15 11.90 -1.40
N ILE A 37 1.49 11.77 -1.30
CA ILE A 37 2.28 10.99 -2.27
C ILE A 37 1.88 9.51 -2.20
N VAL A 38 1.92 8.91 -1.01
CA VAL A 38 1.53 7.49 -0.81
C VAL A 38 0.07 7.26 -1.21
N MET A 39 -0.78 8.26 -0.96
CA MET A 39 -2.19 8.19 -1.29
C MET A 39 -2.39 8.13 -2.81
N ILE A 40 -1.85 9.11 -3.54
CA ILE A 40 -1.98 9.20 -5.00
C ILE A 40 -1.28 8.03 -5.68
N SER A 41 -0.06 7.69 -5.26
CA SER A 41 0.71 6.62 -5.89
C SER A 41 0.05 5.25 -5.71
N GLY A 42 -0.55 5.00 -4.54
CA GLY A 42 -1.27 3.76 -4.29
C GLY A 42 -2.51 3.62 -5.17
N TRP A 43 -3.31 4.68 -5.32
CA TRP A 43 -4.46 4.68 -6.23
C TRP A 43 -4.04 4.42 -7.68
N ILE A 44 -2.97 5.06 -8.15
CA ILE A 44 -2.43 4.85 -9.50
C ILE A 44 -2.10 3.38 -9.72
N VAL A 45 -1.37 2.76 -8.78
CA VAL A 45 -0.94 1.36 -8.96
C VAL A 45 -2.08 0.37 -8.82
N ILE A 46 -3.01 0.58 -7.89
CA ILE A 46 -4.22 -0.26 -7.80
C ILE A 46 -5.01 -0.21 -9.11
N PHE A 47 -5.17 0.99 -9.68
CA PHE A 47 -5.87 1.18 -10.95
C PHE A 47 -5.19 0.45 -12.10
N PHE A 48 -3.87 0.62 -12.28
CA PHE A 48 -3.14 -0.05 -13.35
C PHE A 48 -3.07 -1.57 -13.16
N SER A 49 -2.91 -2.06 -11.92
CA SER A 49 -2.95 -3.50 -11.64
C SER A 49 -4.32 -4.10 -11.93
N ALA A 50 -5.41 -3.39 -11.61
CA ALA A 50 -6.77 -3.82 -11.94
C ALA A 50 -7.00 -3.87 -13.46
N LEU A 51 -6.56 -2.84 -14.20
CA LEU A 51 -6.61 -2.84 -15.66
C LEU A 51 -5.80 -3.98 -16.28
N ALA A 52 -4.57 -4.20 -15.80
CA ALA A 52 -3.72 -5.29 -16.30
C ALA A 52 -4.34 -6.68 -16.04
N MET A 53 -4.96 -6.89 -14.86
CA MET A 53 -5.70 -8.11 -14.58
C MET A 53 -6.94 -8.26 -15.47
N GLN A 54 -7.67 -7.17 -15.72
CA GLN A 54 -8.84 -7.19 -16.60
C GLN A 54 -8.45 -7.53 -18.04
N GLU A 55 -7.38 -6.94 -18.57
CA GLU A 55 -6.92 -7.23 -19.93
C GLU A 55 -6.42 -8.67 -20.07
N TYR A 56 -5.68 -9.16 -19.07
CA TYR A 56 -5.18 -10.53 -19.04
C TYR A 56 -6.30 -11.57 -18.92
N SER A 57 -7.31 -11.31 -18.09
CA SER A 57 -8.48 -12.19 -17.93
C SER A 57 -9.30 -12.28 -19.21
N ILE A 58 -9.54 -11.18 -19.91
CA ILE A 58 -10.26 -11.16 -21.20
C ILE A 58 -9.51 -12.00 -22.25
N TYR A 59 -8.19 -11.87 -22.32
CA TYR A 59 -7.38 -12.64 -23.27
C TYR A 59 -7.36 -14.15 -22.95
N TYR A 60 -7.40 -14.52 -21.66
CA TYR A 60 -7.32 -15.90 -21.20
C TYR A 60 -8.68 -16.64 -21.17
N ALA A 61 -9.80 -15.92 -21.35
CA ALA A 61 -11.15 -16.47 -21.27
C ALA A 61 -11.90 -16.50 -22.63
N PRO A 62 -11.47 -17.33 -23.61
CA PRO A 62 -12.11 -17.40 -24.93
C PRO A 62 -13.44 -18.18 -24.95
N THR A 63 -13.84 -18.82 -23.84
CA THR A 63 -15.10 -19.59 -23.74
C THR A 63 -15.91 -19.14 -22.53
N GLU A 64 -17.25 -19.23 -22.61
CA GLU A 64 -18.15 -18.76 -21.54
C GLU A 64 -17.87 -19.41 -20.18
N LYS A 65 -17.53 -20.70 -20.14
CA LYS A 65 -17.17 -21.40 -18.89
C LYS A 65 -15.93 -20.81 -18.22
N ILE A 66 -14.90 -20.51 -19.00
CA ILE A 66 -13.66 -19.92 -18.47
C ILE A 66 -13.91 -18.48 -18.05
N ALA A 67 -14.74 -17.74 -18.78
CA ALA A 67 -15.11 -16.37 -18.43
C ALA A 67 -15.86 -16.30 -17.09
N GLU A 68 -16.78 -17.23 -16.82
CA GLU A 68 -17.53 -17.29 -15.56
C GLU A 68 -16.63 -17.69 -14.37
N GLU A 69 -15.70 -18.62 -14.58
CA GLU A 69 -14.73 -19.04 -13.57
C GLU A 69 -13.72 -17.93 -13.24
N VAL A 70 -13.24 -17.22 -14.27
CA VAL A 70 -12.36 -16.06 -14.14
C VAL A 70 -13.08 -14.88 -13.48
N ALA A 71 -14.32 -14.57 -13.86
CA ALA A 71 -15.10 -13.48 -13.25
C ALA A 71 -15.36 -13.70 -11.75
N ASN A 72 -15.62 -14.95 -11.35
CA ASN A 72 -15.78 -15.31 -9.93
C ASN A 72 -14.46 -15.25 -9.15
N SER A 73 -13.33 -15.57 -9.79
CA SER A 73 -12.02 -15.58 -9.12
C SER A 73 -11.31 -14.21 -9.09
N ASP A 74 -11.47 -13.40 -10.14
CA ASP A 74 -10.83 -12.08 -10.33
C ASP A 74 -11.73 -10.91 -9.90
N GLY A 75 -12.94 -11.22 -9.43
CA GLY A 75 -13.91 -10.23 -8.98
C GLY A 75 -13.46 -9.40 -7.77
N ALA A 76 -14.43 -8.73 -7.15
CA ALA A 76 -14.23 -7.69 -6.14
C ALA A 76 -13.21 -8.05 -5.04
N ALA A 77 -13.12 -9.30 -4.61
CA ALA A 77 -12.21 -9.74 -3.53
C ALA A 77 -10.74 -9.40 -3.81
N VAL A 78 -10.26 -9.56 -5.05
CA VAL A 78 -8.86 -9.28 -5.42
C VAL A 78 -8.60 -7.78 -5.39
N ALA A 79 -9.47 -6.98 -6.01
CA ALA A 79 -9.39 -5.53 -5.95
C ALA A 79 -9.49 -4.97 -4.51
N PHE A 80 -10.35 -5.56 -3.67
CA PHE A 80 -10.46 -5.22 -2.25
C PHE A 80 -9.18 -5.55 -1.48
N SER A 81 -8.52 -6.67 -1.76
CA SER A 81 -7.27 -7.04 -1.09
C SER A 81 -6.15 -6.01 -1.34
N TYR A 82 -6.05 -5.45 -2.55
CA TYR A 82 -5.09 -4.38 -2.87
C TYR A 82 -5.44 -3.07 -2.16
N LEU A 83 -6.72 -2.73 -2.10
CA LEU A 83 -7.23 -1.58 -1.34
C LEU A 83 -6.89 -1.70 0.15
N PHE A 84 -7.15 -2.85 0.77
CA PHE A 84 -6.85 -3.08 2.19
C PHE A 84 -5.35 -3.01 2.48
N GLY A 85 -4.50 -3.58 1.63
CA GLY A 85 -3.04 -3.50 1.80
C GLY A 85 -2.50 -2.06 1.74
N TRP A 86 -3.03 -1.24 0.85
CA TRP A 86 -2.67 0.18 0.75
C TRP A 86 -3.17 1.02 1.93
N VAL A 87 -4.42 0.81 2.37
CA VAL A 87 -4.94 1.47 3.58
C VAL A 87 -4.10 1.10 4.80
N TYR A 88 -3.70 -0.16 4.92
CA TYR A 88 -2.84 -0.62 6.02
C TYR A 88 -1.48 0.09 6.02
N ALA A 89 -0.88 0.33 4.85
CA ALA A 89 0.37 1.09 4.74
C ALA A 89 0.22 2.55 5.22
N LEU A 90 -0.89 3.21 4.90
CA LEU A 90 -1.18 4.56 5.39
C LEU A 90 -1.35 4.58 6.92
N VAL A 91 -2.03 3.58 7.48
CA VAL A 91 -2.22 3.45 8.94
C VAL A 91 -0.89 3.20 9.65
N LEU A 92 -0.05 2.30 9.13
CA LEU A 92 1.28 2.07 9.70
C LEU A 92 2.16 3.32 9.66
N MET A 93 2.14 4.05 8.54
CA MET A 93 2.86 5.31 8.41
C MET A 93 2.39 6.35 9.43
N PHE A 94 1.07 6.42 9.66
CA PHE A 94 0.47 7.26 10.70
C PHE A 94 0.94 6.87 12.10
N ILE A 95 0.90 5.58 12.46
CA ILE A 95 1.35 5.10 13.77
C ILE A 95 2.82 5.44 13.98
N MET A 96 3.68 5.16 13.01
CA MET A 96 5.12 5.47 13.10
C MET A 96 5.39 6.95 13.32
N ASP A 97 4.69 7.83 12.59
CA ASP A 97 4.86 9.27 12.74
C ASP A 97 4.37 9.79 14.10
N VAL A 98 3.22 9.29 14.58
CA VAL A 98 2.69 9.65 15.90
C VAL A 98 3.64 9.18 16.99
N SER A 99 4.13 7.95 16.93
CA SER A 99 5.11 7.41 17.88
C SER A 99 6.40 8.21 17.89
N HIS A 100 6.92 8.60 16.71
CA HIS A 100 8.13 9.41 16.61
C HIS A 100 7.94 10.81 17.23
N LYS A 101 6.82 11.48 16.94
CA LYS A 101 6.51 12.79 17.52
C LYS A 101 6.32 12.71 19.03
N ALA A 102 5.62 11.69 19.52
CA ALA A 102 5.44 11.45 20.95
C ALA A 102 6.79 11.22 21.67
N TYR A 103 7.68 10.44 21.05
CA TYR A 103 9.03 10.21 21.55
C TYR A 103 9.84 11.50 21.67
N LEU A 104 9.86 12.33 20.62
CA LEU A 104 10.55 13.62 20.64
C LEU A 104 9.97 14.58 21.68
N TYR A 105 8.65 14.62 21.83
CA TYR A 105 7.97 15.42 22.85
C TYR A 105 8.37 14.99 24.26
N PHE A 106 8.38 13.68 24.53
CA PHE A 106 8.78 13.13 25.82
C PHE A 106 10.23 13.47 26.16
N LEU A 107 11.17 13.26 25.21
CA LEU A 107 12.56 13.66 25.39
C LEU A 107 12.68 15.15 25.74
N ARG A 108 12.01 16.02 24.99
CA ARG A 108 12.06 17.47 25.22
C ARG A 108 11.56 17.85 26.62
N LYS A 109 10.49 17.20 27.11
CA LYS A 109 9.96 17.40 28.46
C LYS A 109 10.95 16.95 29.54
N VAL A 110 11.59 15.80 29.37
CA VAL A 110 12.59 15.27 30.30
C VAL A 110 13.83 16.19 30.38
N PHE A 111 14.35 16.65 29.24
CA PHE A 111 15.51 17.55 29.22
C PHE A 111 15.18 18.94 29.77
N SER A 112 13.98 19.47 29.53
CA SER A 112 13.52 20.74 30.12
C SER A 112 13.40 20.63 31.64
N SER A 113 12.89 19.51 32.16
CA SER A 113 12.77 19.26 33.60
C SER A 113 14.13 19.18 34.30
N LYS A 114 15.16 18.59 33.66
CA LYS A 114 16.52 18.55 34.22
C LYS A 114 17.18 19.92 34.27
N LYS A 115 16.94 20.78 33.27
CA LYS A 115 17.53 22.13 33.22
C LYS A 115 17.00 23.05 34.32
N SER A 116 15.74 22.88 34.72
CA SER A 116 15.12 23.62 35.82
C SER A 116 15.57 23.18 37.22
N TYR A 117 16.15 21.98 37.36
CA TYR A 117 16.62 21.44 38.65
C TYR A 117 18.07 21.82 38.96
N ASN A 118 18.82 22.27 37.94
CA ASN A 118 20.24 22.65 38.04
C ASN A 118 20.45 24.18 38.04
N GLN A 119 19.37 24.95 38.19
CA GLN A 119 19.39 26.40 38.44
C GLN A 119 18.93 26.65 39.87
#